data_AF-A0A1F5RH34-F1
#
_entry.id   AF-A0A1F5RH34-F1
#
_cell.length_a   1.000
_cell.length_b   1.000
_cell.length_c   1.000
_cell.angle_alpha   90.00
_cell.angle_beta   90.00
_cell.angle_gamma   90.00
#
_symmetry.space_group_name_H-M   'P 1'
#
loop_
_entity.id
_entity.type
_entity.pdbx_description
1 polymer ?
#
loop_
_entity_poly.entity_id
_entity_poly.type
_entity_poly.pdbx_seq_one_letter_code
_entity_poly.pdbx_strand_id
1 'polypeptide(L)'
;MFDNKEKLMQKVASLPKGSLSPSRRYWCLTCKMLFSIDHPVCPYMPKMCINTPIPIEVMPLESSICLEKLGLFYPKIPHKIMSFLATGDFGKIGDGLFNAYLGFLNDWGVKYRNEKLQTLKSFIIMVSGCETAQRVTAEEVTFIITDLGKIWDKDKLFALLNPVIALFKDVLSISQTIKLDELEVTGDAPSGKYYCPMCRKFFEFSTQRATITCPLMAQKCMATPADIAQAKYQLDDLAKVYQYTPDIYKKMISAFPQNPAAGRYLEKLLTDEWHFDPDEFALGRIKSALGLDESR
;
A
#
# COMPACT_ATOMS: atom_id res chain seq x y z
N MET A 1 -25.70 7.56 -11.29
CA MET A 1 -25.43 6.22 -11.89
C MET A 1 -25.26 6.44 -13.39
N PHE A 2 -24.36 5.76 -14.11
CA PHE A 2 -24.12 6.07 -15.53
C PHE A 2 -25.36 5.78 -16.40
N ASP A 3 -25.84 6.76 -17.16
CA ASP A 3 -27.03 6.62 -18.02
C ASP A 3 -26.87 5.57 -19.14
N ASN A 4 -25.63 5.16 -19.43
CA ASN A 4 -25.26 4.15 -20.43
C ASN A 4 -24.76 2.83 -19.83
N LYS A 5 -25.08 2.53 -18.56
CA LYS A 5 -24.57 1.35 -17.82
C LYS A 5 -24.74 0.03 -18.58
N GLU A 6 -25.92 -0.23 -19.14
CA GLU A 6 -26.19 -1.48 -19.86
C GLU A 6 -25.31 -1.63 -21.11
N LYS A 7 -25.18 -0.55 -21.90
CA LYS A 7 -24.30 -0.51 -23.08
C LYS A 7 -22.84 -0.76 -22.67
N LEU A 8 -22.39 -0.18 -21.56
CA LEU A 8 -21.05 -0.42 -21.03
C LEU A 8 -20.84 -1.88 -20.62
N MET A 9 -21.80 -2.47 -19.90
CA MET A 9 -21.73 -3.88 -19.49
C MET A 9 -21.69 -4.84 -20.68
N GLN A 10 -22.54 -4.61 -21.69
CA GLN A 10 -22.53 -5.38 -22.93
C GLN A 10 -21.20 -5.25 -23.67
N LYS A 11 -20.67 -4.01 -23.74
CA LYS A 11 -19.38 -3.78 -24.39
C LYS A 11 -18.25 -4.48 -23.65
N VAL A 12 -18.18 -4.38 -22.32
CA VAL A 12 -17.18 -5.08 -21.49
C VAL A 12 -17.26 -6.59 -21.69
N ALA A 13 -18.45 -7.18 -21.71
CA ALA A 13 -18.64 -8.60 -21.94
C ALA A 13 -18.19 -9.07 -23.34
N SER A 14 -18.20 -8.16 -24.33
CA SER A 14 -17.73 -8.45 -25.70
C SER A 14 -16.21 -8.33 -25.89
N LEU A 15 -15.47 -7.78 -24.90
CA LEU A 15 -14.02 -7.62 -25.01
C LEU A 15 -13.29 -8.96 -24.84
N PRO A 16 -12.04 -9.07 -25.36
CA PRO A 16 -11.23 -10.26 -25.14
C PRO A 16 -11.08 -10.60 -23.67
N LYS A 17 -11.17 -11.90 -23.34
CA LYS A 17 -10.91 -12.39 -21.99
C LYS A 17 -9.44 -12.19 -21.64
N GLY A 18 -9.16 -11.95 -20.36
CA GLY A 18 -7.77 -11.91 -19.87
C GLY A 18 -7.14 -13.30 -19.82
N SER A 19 -5.81 -13.33 -19.69
CA SER A 19 -5.02 -14.56 -19.60
C SER A 19 -4.85 -15.03 -18.15
N LEU A 20 -4.74 -16.34 -17.93
CA LEU A 20 -4.43 -16.89 -16.60
C LEU A 20 -2.94 -16.64 -16.26
N SER A 21 -2.66 -16.39 -14.98
CA SER A 21 -1.31 -16.26 -14.43
C SER A 21 -0.97 -17.54 -13.66
N PRO A 22 0.13 -18.24 -13.98
CA PRO A 22 0.61 -19.37 -13.19
C PRO A 22 0.90 -19.00 -11.73
N SER A 23 1.44 -17.81 -11.48
CA SER A 23 1.74 -17.34 -10.11
C SER A 23 0.53 -16.72 -9.39
N ARG A 24 -0.60 -16.56 -10.09
CA ARG A 24 -1.80 -15.84 -9.61
C ARG A 24 -1.53 -14.36 -9.28
N ARG A 25 -0.46 -13.79 -9.86
CA ARG A 25 -0.06 -12.38 -9.68
C ARG A 25 -0.47 -11.58 -10.90
N TYR A 26 -1.28 -10.56 -10.64
CA TYR A 26 -1.84 -9.70 -11.67
C TYR A 26 -1.61 -8.23 -11.33
N TRP A 27 -1.56 -7.38 -12.35
CA TRP A 27 -1.61 -5.94 -12.16
C TRP A 27 -2.46 -5.26 -13.23
N CYS A 28 -2.98 -4.08 -12.95
CA CYS A 28 -3.76 -3.31 -13.91
C CYS A 28 -2.95 -2.14 -14.44
N LEU A 29 -2.77 -2.07 -15.75
CA LEU A 29 -2.05 -0.98 -16.41
C LEU A 29 -2.68 0.40 -16.17
N THR A 30 -4.00 0.47 -15.97
CA THR A 30 -4.71 1.74 -15.81
C THR A 30 -4.64 2.28 -14.38
N CYS A 31 -5.04 1.49 -13.37
CA CYS A 31 -5.00 1.96 -11.98
C CYS A 31 -3.67 1.68 -11.27
N LYS A 32 -2.76 0.94 -11.92
CA LYS A 32 -1.46 0.47 -11.39
C LYS A 32 -1.60 -0.36 -10.11
N MET A 33 -2.76 -1.00 -9.95
CA MET A 33 -3.05 -1.85 -8.80
C MET A 33 -2.50 -3.25 -9.02
N LEU A 34 -1.98 -3.85 -7.96
CA LEU A 34 -1.54 -5.24 -7.91
C LEU A 34 -2.62 -6.11 -7.26
N PHE A 35 -2.74 -7.36 -7.71
CA PHE A 35 -3.71 -8.32 -7.21
C PHE A 35 -3.14 -9.73 -7.12
N SER A 36 -3.42 -10.42 -6.01
CA SER A 36 -3.28 -11.87 -5.88
C SER A 36 -4.66 -12.51 -6.06
N ILE A 37 -4.97 -13.00 -7.25
CA ILE A 37 -6.32 -13.50 -7.62
C ILE A 37 -6.21 -14.72 -8.55
N ASP A 38 -7.22 -15.60 -8.54
CA ASP A 38 -7.20 -16.83 -9.36
C ASP A 38 -7.61 -16.60 -10.83
N HIS A 39 -8.29 -15.48 -11.11
CA HIS A 39 -8.83 -15.19 -12.44
C HIS A 39 -8.53 -13.75 -12.86
N PRO A 40 -8.35 -13.48 -14.17
CA PRO A 40 -8.02 -12.17 -14.73
C PRO A 40 -9.27 -11.27 -14.80
N VAL A 41 -9.93 -11.06 -13.67
CA VAL A 41 -11.12 -10.22 -13.51
C VAL A 41 -10.87 -9.26 -12.37
N CYS A 42 -11.11 -7.97 -12.58
CA CYS A 42 -10.95 -6.97 -11.53
C CYS A 42 -11.85 -7.32 -10.33
N PRO A 43 -11.30 -7.57 -9.13
CA PRO A 43 -12.11 -8.03 -7.99
C PRO A 43 -13.03 -6.94 -7.43
N TYR A 44 -12.73 -5.67 -7.73
CA TYR A 44 -13.48 -4.52 -7.24
C TYR A 44 -14.61 -4.08 -8.17
N MET A 45 -14.48 -4.32 -9.48
CA MET A 45 -15.44 -3.88 -10.50
C MET A 45 -15.60 -4.93 -11.61
N PRO A 46 -16.00 -6.17 -11.29
CA PRO A 46 -15.91 -7.31 -12.20
C PRO A 46 -16.79 -7.20 -13.44
N LYS A 47 -17.87 -6.41 -13.38
CA LYS A 47 -18.84 -6.24 -14.48
C LYS A 47 -18.69 -4.92 -15.25
N MET A 48 -17.85 -4.00 -14.77
CA MET A 48 -17.81 -2.60 -15.23
C MET A 48 -16.41 -2.15 -15.64
N CYS A 49 -15.36 -2.82 -15.17
CA CYS A 49 -13.99 -2.45 -15.51
C CYS A 49 -13.68 -2.87 -16.95
N ILE A 50 -13.35 -1.90 -17.80
CA ILE A 50 -12.89 -2.16 -19.18
C ILE A 50 -11.48 -2.77 -19.22
N ASN A 51 -10.71 -2.66 -18.14
CA ASN A 51 -9.37 -3.23 -18.05
C ASN A 51 -9.44 -4.64 -17.45
N THR A 52 -8.76 -5.58 -18.08
CA THR A 52 -8.47 -6.89 -17.48
C THR A 52 -7.17 -6.79 -16.68
N PRO A 53 -7.10 -7.36 -15.46
CA PRO A 53 -5.82 -7.60 -14.80
C PRO A 53 -4.88 -8.41 -15.70
N ILE A 54 -3.64 -7.96 -15.82
CA ILE A 54 -2.60 -8.54 -16.68
C ILE A 54 -1.67 -9.41 -15.81
N PRO A 55 -1.44 -10.68 -16.16
CA PRO A 55 -0.42 -11.50 -15.51
C PRO A 55 0.95 -10.84 -15.55
N ILE A 56 1.70 -10.89 -14.46
CA ILE A 56 3.08 -10.36 -14.42
C ILE A 56 4.01 -11.08 -15.39
N GLU A 57 3.70 -12.32 -15.76
CA GLU A 57 4.47 -13.13 -16.71
C GLU A 57 4.24 -12.69 -18.17
N VAL A 58 3.08 -12.10 -18.45
CA VAL A 58 2.74 -11.57 -19.78
C VAL A 58 3.30 -10.15 -19.93
N MET A 59 3.14 -9.34 -18.88
CA MET A 59 3.66 -7.99 -18.84
C MET A 59 4.15 -7.70 -17.42
N PRO A 60 5.46 -7.57 -17.18
CA PRO A 60 5.98 -7.24 -15.86
C PRO A 60 5.58 -5.82 -15.47
N LEU A 61 5.63 -5.54 -14.18
CA LEU A 61 5.46 -4.17 -13.68
C LEU A 61 6.51 -3.25 -14.29
N GLU A 62 6.08 -2.06 -14.68
CA GLU A 62 6.95 -1.04 -15.29
C GLU A 62 8.04 -0.59 -14.32
N SER A 63 7.68 -0.35 -13.06
CA SER A 63 8.50 0.35 -12.07
C SER A 63 8.04 0.06 -10.65
N SER A 64 8.94 0.27 -9.68
CA SER A 64 8.63 0.29 -8.25
C SER A 64 7.69 1.43 -7.85
N ILE A 65 7.48 2.45 -8.70
CA ILE A 65 6.46 3.50 -8.52
C ILE A 65 5.06 2.92 -8.29
N CYS A 66 4.74 1.77 -8.91
CA CYS A 66 3.43 1.15 -8.73
C CYS A 66 3.15 0.76 -7.27
N LEU A 67 4.20 0.45 -6.51
CA LEU A 67 4.10 0.10 -5.09
C LEU A 67 3.89 1.33 -4.21
N GLU A 68 4.35 2.51 -4.62
CA GLU A 68 4.13 3.74 -3.85
C GLU A 68 2.65 3.98 -3.60
N LYS A 69 1.76 3.60 -4.52
CA LYS A 69 0.31 3.72 -4.30
C LYS A 69 -0.19 2.93 -3.10
N LEU A 70 0.43 1.79 -2.79
CA LEU A 70 0.14 1.02 -1.59
C LEU A 70 0.57 1.82 -0.36
N GLY A 71 1.80 2.32 -0.31
CA GLY A 71 2.28 3.10 0.83
C GLY A 71 1.54 4.44 1.00
N LEU A 72 1.21 5.13 -0.10
CA LEU A 72 0.69 6.50 -0.11
C LEU A 72 -0.82 6.62 0.07
N PHE A 73 -1.61 5.73 -0.56
CA PHE A 73 -3.06 5.95 -0.64
C PHE A 73 -3.89 4.92 0.12
N TYR A 74 -3.35 3.74 0.43
CA TYR A 74 -4.09 2.76 1.23
C TYR A 74 -4.21 3.20 2.69
N PRO A 75 -5.16 2.61 3.45
CA PRO A 75 -5.20 2.76 4.90
C PRO A 75 -3.83 2.54 5.52
N LYS A 76 -3.41 3.44 6.42
CA LYS A 76 -2.10 3.37 7.08
C LYS A 76 -2.04 2.34 8.19
N ILE A 77 -3.07 1.49 8.32
CA ILE A 77 -3.16 0.41 9.31
C ILE A 77 -1.88 -0.45 9.34
N PRO A 78 -1.33 -0.97 8.22
CA PRO A 78 -0.11 -1.78 8.27
C PRO A 78 1.10 -0.98 8.78
N HIS A 79 1.21 0.29 8.40
CA HIS A 79 2.31 1.17 8.84
C HIS A 79 2.21 1.49 10.32
N LYS A 80 1.01 1.74 10.84
CA LYS A 80 0.76 1.93 12.27
C LYS A 80 1.06 0.65 13.08
N ILE A 81 0.75 -0.52 12.53
CA ILE A 81 1.12 -1.81 13.15
C ILE A 81 2.64 -1.99 13.16
N MET A 82 3.33 -1.74 12.04
CA MET A 82 4.80 -1.79 11.98
C MET A 82 5.42 -0.82 12.99
N SER A 83 4.89 0.40 13.09
CA SER A 83 5.30 1.40 14.09
C SER A 83 5.08 0.90 15.52
N PHE A 84 3.93 0.29 15.81
CA PHE A 84 3.67 -0.30 17.12
C PHE A 84 4.65 -1.44 17.47
N LEU A 85 4.94 -2.32 16.52
CA LEU A 85 5.81 -3.50 16.71
C LEU A 85 7.30 -3.16 16.78
N ALA A 86 7.72 -2.05 16.18
CA ALA A 86 9.11 -1.63 16.03
C ALA A 86 9.80 -1.37 17.38
N THR A 87 10.34 -2.43 17.97
CA THR A 87 11.03 -2.43 19.27
C THR A 87 12.24 -3.36 19.20
N GLY A 88 13.28 -3.08 19.97
CA GLY A 88 14.48 -3.91 20.02
C GLY A 88 15.51 -3.59 18.92
N ASP A 89 16.01 -4.62 18.25
CA ASP A 89 17.15 -4.54 17.32
C ASP A 89 16.71 -4.06 15.93
N PHE A 90 16.84 -2.76 15.67
CA PHE A 90 16.48 -2.15 14.39
C PHE A 90 17.33 -2.65 13.21
N GLY A 91 18.55 -3.15 13.44
CA GLY A 91 19.37 -3.75 12.39
C GLY A 91 18.72 -5.03 11.86
N LYS A 92 18.33 -5.94 12.75
CA LYS A 92 17.65 -7.19 12.38
C LYS A 92 16.28 -6.97 11.73
N ILE A 93 15.50 -6.03 12.26
CA ILE A 93 14.21 -5.66 11.64
C ILE A 93 14.47 -5.09 10.24
N GLY A 94 15.48 -4.23 10.11
CA GLY A 94 15.91 -3.67 8.85
C GLY A 94 16.27 -4.74 7.80
N ASP A 95 17.09 -5.72 8.16
CA ASP A 95 17.44 -6.85 7.30
C ASP A 95 16.20 -7.63 6.85
N GLY A 96 15.26 -7.86 7.77
CA GLY A 96 13.98 -8.51 7.46
C GLY A 96 13.15 -7.71 6.45
N LEU A 97 13.03 -6.39 6.64
CA LEU A 97 12.32 -5.50 5.72
C LEU A 97 12.97 -5.44 4.34
N PHE A 98 14.29 -5.34 4.29
CA PHE A 98 15.08 -5.37 3.06
C PHE A 98 14.80 -6.64 2.26
N ASN A 99 14.90 -7.80 2.92
CA ASN A 99 14.66 -9.10 2.30
C ASN A 99 13.21 -9.29 1.87
N ALA A 100 12.25 -8.85 2.70
CA ALA A 100 10.83 -8.88 2.36
C ALA A 100 10.54 -8.06 1.09
N TYR A 101 11.08 -6.84 1.01
CA TYR A 101 10.85 -5.94 -0.11
C TYR A 101 11.57 -6.40 -1.39
N LEU A 102 12.86 -6.75 -1.33
CA LEU A 102 13.57 -7.27 -2.50
C LEU A 102 12.99 -8.60 -2.98
N GLY A 103 12.65 -9.50 -2.05
CA GLY A 103 11.96 -10.74 -2.36
C GLY A 103 10.65 -10.49 -3.09
N PHE A 104 9.87 -9.50 -2.62
CA PHE A 104 8.65 -9.08 -3.31
C PHE A 104 8.92 -8.54 -4.72
N LEU A 105 9.91 -7.65 -4.89
CA LEU A 105 10.24 -7.09 -6.20
C LEU A 105 10.64 -8.19 -7.20
N ASN A 106 11.44 -9.17 -6.75
CA ASN A 106 11.83 -10.32 -7.55
C ASN A 106 10.63 -11.20 -7.90
N ASP A 107 9.80 -11.53 -6.90
CA ASP A 107 8.56 -12.32 -7.05
C ASP A 107 7.61 -11.69 -8.09
N TRP A 108 7.53 -10.37 -8.11
CA TRP A 108 6.63 -9.61 -8.97
C TRP A 108 7.27 -9.17 -10.30
N GLY A 109 8.50 -9.62 -10.59
CA GLY A 109 9.17 -9.33 -11.85
C GLY A 109 9.47 -7.84 -12.08
N VAL A 110 9.60 -7.05 -11.00
CA VAL A 110 9.86 -5.61 -11.08
C VAL A 110 11.30 -5.36 -11.52
N LYS A 111 11.51 -4.50 -12.52
CA LYS A 111 12.86 -4.16 -13.03
C LYS A 111 13.57 -3.08 -12.19
N TYR A 112 13.65 -3.29 -10.89
CA TYR A 112 14.06 -2.27 -9.91
C TYR A 112 15.52 -1.77 -10.04
N ARG A 113 16.43 -2.59 -10.60
CA ARG A 113 17.85 -2.22 -10.75
C ARG A 113 18.08 -1.06 -11.72
N ASN A 114 17.15 -0.83 -12.65
CA ASN A 114 17.25 0.25 -13.63
C ASN A 114 16.84 1.61 -13.04
N GLU A 115 16.13 1.61 -11.90
CA GLU A 115 15.56 2.80 -11.28
C GLU A 115 15.96 2.83 -9.79
N LYS A 116 17.27 2.96 -9.55
CA LYS A 116 17.89 2.78 -8.23
C LYS A 116 17.29 3.69 -7.15
N LEU A 117 17.29 5.01 -7.39
CA LEU A 117 16.77 5.99 -6.44
C LEU A 117 15.26 5.85 -6.25
N GLN A 118 14.54 5.53 -7.33
CA GLN A 118 13.10 5.31 -7.29
C GLN A 118 12.73 4.05 -6.51
N THR A 119 13.54 3.00 -6.60
CA THR A 119 13.38 1.77 -5.82
C THR A 119 13.58 2.02 -4.33
N LEU A 120 14.60 2.81 -3.98
CA LEU A 120 14.85 3.21 -2.60
C LEU A 120 13.74 4.12 -2.06
N LYS A 121 13.29 5.10 -2.85
CA LYS A 121 12.13 5.95 -2.51
C LYS A 121 10.88 5.11 -2.24
N SER A 122 10.57 4.18 -3.15
CA SER A 122 9.40 3.31 -3.02
C SER A 122 9.48 2.41 -1.79
N PHE A 123 10.68 1.91 -1.44
CA PHE A 123 10.90 1.22 -0.17
C PHE A 123 10.59 2.11 1.04
N ILE A 124 11.13 3.34 1.07
CA ILE A 124 10.89 4.30 2.16
C ILE A 124 9.40 4.58 2.30
N ILE A 125 8.69 4.79 1.20
CA ILE A 125 7.23 4.99 1.18
C ILE A 125 6.48 3.76 1.70
N MET A 126 6.88 2.55 1.31
CA MET A 126 6.25 1.31 1.76
C MET A 126 6.44 1.02 3.25
N VAL A 127 7.55 1.48 3.85
CA VAL A 127 7.79 1.32 5.30
C VAL A 127 7.14 2.45 6.09
N SER A 128 7.33 3.70 5.65
CA SER A 128 6.86 4.88 6.38
C SER A 128 5.34 5.08 6.24
N GLY A 129 4.75 4.71 5.11
CA GLY A 129 3.39 5.09 4.75
C GLY A 129 3.24 6.58 4.47
N CYS A 130 4.34 7.31 4.26
CA CYS A 130 4.37 8.76 4.14
C CYS A 130 4.81 9.19 2.74
N GLU A 131 4.32 10.34 2.26
CA GLU A 131 4.82 10.93 1.01
C GLU A 131 6.29 11.32 1.18
N THR A 132 7.12 10.99 0.19
CA THR A 132 8.56 11.16 0.27
C THR A 132 9.05 11.95 -0.93
N ALA A 133 9.49 13.19 -0.69
CA ALA A 133 10.16 13.99 -1.69
C ALA A 133 11.64 13.61 -1.79
N GLN A 134 12.29 13.98 -2.90
CA GLN A 134 13.72 13.76 -3.09
C GLN A 134 14.40 15.02 -3.62
N ARG A 135 15.55 15.37 -3.03
CA ARG A 135 16.51 16.34 -3.57
C ARG A 135 17.76 15.58 -4.00
N VAL A 136 18.22 15.80 -5.22
CA VAL A 136 19.30 15.01 -5.83
C VAL A 136 20.37 15.96 -6.36
N THR A 137 21.61 15.74 -5.96
CA THR A 137 22.82 16.30 -6.55
C THR A 137 23.70 15.17 -7.09
N ALA A 138 24.90 15.48 -7.60
CA ALA A 138 25.83 14.46 -8.06
C ALA A 138 26.40 13.62 -6.89
N GLU A 139 26.53 14.22 -5.70
CA GLU A 139 27.16 13.62 -4.52
C GLU A 139 26.15 13.13 -3.47
N GLU A 140 24.94 13.70 -3.43
CA GLU A 140 24.00 13.52 -2.34
C GLU A 140 22.55 13.35 -2.82
N VAL A 141 21.81 12.52 -2.10
CA VAL A 141 20.35 12.44 -2.18
C VAL A 141 19.76 12.61 -0.79
N THR A 142 18.83 13.55 -0.64
CA THR A 142 18.03 13.71 0.58
C THR A 142 16.61 13.25 0.30
N PHE A 143 16.15 12.24 1.03
CA PHE A 143 14.74 11.86 1.06
C PHE A 143 14.05 12.61 2.20
N ILE A 144 13.04 13.40 1.87
CA ILE A 144 12.29 14.22 2.81
C ILE A 144 10.93 13.54 3.03
N ILE A 145 10.74 12.95 4.20
CA ILE A 145 9.51 12.23 4.56
C ILE A 145 8.53 13.23 5.17
N THR A 146 7.34 13.34 4.56
CA THR A 146 6.36 14.36 4.95
C THR A 146 5.31 13.82 5.90
N ASP A 147 4.89 14.65 6.86
CA ASP A 147 3.87 14.34 7.87
C ASP A 147 4.15 13.04 8.65
N LEU A 148 5.43 12.82 8.99
CA LEU A 148 5.94 11.59 9.58
C LEU A 148 5.28 11.28 10.93
N GLY A 149 5.07 12.32 11.74
CA GLY A 149 4.53 12.22 13.10
C GLY A 149 3.13 11.60 13.18
N LYS A 150 2.42 11.47 12.05
CA LYS A 150 1.10 10.85 11.99
C LYS A 150 1.11 9.32 12.09
N ILE A 151 2.28 8.70 11.88
CA ILE A 151 2.44 7.24 11.86
C ILE A 151 3.62 6.80 12.73
N TRP A 152 4.73 7.51 12.66
CA TRP A 152 6.01 7.11 13.23
C TRP A 152 6.58 8.18 14.15
N ASP A 153 7.24 7.73 15.20
CA ASP A 153 8.27 8.53 15.85
C ASP A 153 9.50 8.63 14.93
N LYS A 154 10.04 9.83 14.79
CA LYS A 154 11.13 10.13 13.86
C LYS A 154 12.37 9.29 14.13
N ASP A 155 12.88 9.36 15.36
CA ASP A 155 14.14 8.72 15.72
C ASP A 155 14.03 7.20 15.55
N LYS A 156 12.88 6.65 15.90
CA LYS A 156 12.54 5.25 15.69
C LYS A 156 12.51 4.84 14.22
N LEU A 157 11.86 5.60 13.33
CA LEU A 157 11.87 5.28 11.90
C LEU A 157 13.27 5.45 11.29
N PHE A 158 14.01 6.48 11.68
CA PHE A 158 15.34 6.74 11.10
C PHE A 158 16.35 5.68 11.55
N ALA A 159 16.29 5.24 12.81
CA ALA A 159 17.07 4.11 13.31
C ALA A 159 16.77 2.82 12.53
N LEU A 160 15.53 2.62 12.10
CA LEU A 160 15.11 1.50 11.26
C LEU A 160 15.59 1.61 9.81
N LEU A 161 15.45 2.79 9.19
CA LEU A 161 15.73 2.97 7.76
C LEU A 161 17.23 3.06 7.44
N ASN A 162 18.03 3.68 8.31
CA ASN A 162 19.46 3.93 8.03
C ASN A 162 20.27 2.64 7.72
N PRO A 163 20.16 1.55 8.51
CA PRO A 163 20.84 0.30 8.18
C PRO A 163 20.38 -0.28 6.83
N VAL A 164 19.09 -0.19 6.53
CA VAL A 164 18.51 -0.74 5.29
C VAL A 164 18.93 0.06 4.06
N ILE A 165 19.05 1.37 4.20
CA ILE A 165 19.56 2.24 3.14
C ILE A 165 20.98 1.81 2.75
N ALA A 166 21.83 1.45 3.72
CA ALA A 166 23.17 0.94 3.42
C ALA A 166 23.11 -0.35 2.59
N LEU A 167 22.24 -1.30 2.94
CA LEU A 167 22.03 -2.53 2.16
C LEU A 167 21.55 -2.24 0.73
N PHE A 168 20.62 -1.30 0.56
CA PHE A 168 20.16 -0.88 -0.76
C PHE A 168 21.25 -0.19 -1.57
N LYS A 169 22.09 0.64 -0.94
CA LYS A 169 23.21 1.28 -1.64
C LYS A 169 24.13 0.24 -2.27
N ASP A 170 24.44 -0.82 -1.54
CA ASP A 170 25.29 -1.90 -2.02
C ASP A 170 24.60 -2.68 -3.16
N VAL A 171 23.37 -3.14 -2.94
CA VAL A 171 22.65 -3.96 -3.93
C VAL A 171 22.28 -3.19 -5.20
N LEU A 172 21.95 -1.90 -5.09
CA LEU A 172 21.60 -1.05 -6.23
C LEU A 172 22.81 -0.31 -6.81
N SER A 173 23.98 -0.42 -6.19
CA SER A 173 25.19 0.33 -6.57
C SER A 173 24.91 1.83 -6.67
N ILE A 174 24.44 2.42 -5.57
CA ILE A 174 24.20 3.87 -5.42
C ILE A 174 25.44 4.50 -4.79
N SER A 175 26.13 5.35 -5.54
CA SER A 175 27.38 6.00 -5.09
C SER A 175 27.12 7.22 -4.21
N GLN A 176 25.96 7.86 -4.33
CA GLN A 176 25.62 9.06 -3.58
C GLN A 176 25.55 8.79 -2.07
N THR A 177 25.85 9.82 -1.29
CA THR A 177 25.48 9.87 0.13
C THR A 177 23.96 9.99 0.23
N ILE A 178 23.34 9.17 1.09
CA ILE A 178 21.89 9.21 1.30
C ILE A 178 21.62 9.81 2.67
N LYS A 179 20.76 10.82 2.72
CA LYS A 179 20.24 11.42 3.94
C LYS A 179 18.73 11.26 4.04
N LEU A 180 18.25 11.16 5.27
CA LEU A 180 16.85 11.24 5.61
C LEU A 180 16.59 12.58 6.30
N ASP A 181 15.48 13.21 5.94
CA ASP A 181 14.95 14.40 6.58
C ASP A 181 13.43 14.27 6.70
N GLU A 182 12.81 15.14 7.48
CA GLU A 182 11.36 15.19 7.63
C GLU A 182 10.81 16.60 7.41
N LEU A 183 9.54 16.68 7.03
CA LEU A 183 8.82 17.95 6.95
C LEU A 183 7.35 17.75 7.29
N GLU A 184 6.89 18.40 8.35
CA GLU A 184 5.46 18.47 8.68
C GLU A 184 4.79 19.52 7.78
N VAL A 185 4.08 19.05 6.74
CA VAL A 185 3.45 19.92 5.73
C VAL A 185 2.05 20.32 6.17
N THR A 186 1.35 19.39 6.81
CA THR A 186 -0.04 19.55 7.24
C THR A 186 -0.17 19.76 8.75
N GLY A 187 0.93 19.58 9.50
CA GLY A 187 0.97 19.72 10.95
C GLY A 187 -0.11 18.87 11.63
N ASP A 188 -0.81 19.48 12.59
CA ASP A 188 -1.86 18.81 13.38
C ASP A 188 -3.15 18.52 12.59
N ALA A 189 -3.25 18.91 11.32
CA ALA A 189 -4.45 18.66 10.53
C ALA A 189 -4.70 17.15 10.37
N PRO A 190 -5.92 16.66 10.62
CA PRO A 190 -6.22 15.24 10.53
C PRO A 190 -6.02 14.72 9.11
N SER A 191 -5.42 13.53 9.00
CA SER A 191 -5.36 12.80 7.73
C SER A 191 -6.75 12.40 7.28
N GLY A 192 -7.08 12.69 6.03
CA GLY A 192 -8.37 12.32 5.47
C GLY A 192 -8.49 10.80 5.30
N LYS A 193 -9.60 10.25 5.79
CA LYS A 193 -9.99 8.85 5.61
C LYS A 193 -11.23 8.79 4.73
N TYR A 194 -11.14 8.06 3.63
CA TYR A 194 -12.16 8.09 2.58
C TYR A 194 -12.61 6.69 2.18
N TYR A 195 -13.89 6.56 1.84
CA TYR A 195 -14.48 5.36 1.25
C TYR A 195 -15.03 5.66 -0.14
N CYS A 196 -14.74 4.78 -1.09
CA CYS A 196 -15.32 4.84 -2.43
C CYS A 196 -16.43 3.81 -2.60
N PRO A 197 -17.71 4.20 -2.72
CA PRO A 197 -18.82 3.25 -2.87
C PRO A 197 -18.79 2.50 -4.21
N MET A 198 -18.07 3.02 -5.21
CA MET A 198 -17.99 2.41 -6.54
C MET A 198 -17.12 1.16 -6.58
N CYS A 199 -15.97 1.19 -5.90
CA CYS A 199 -15.03 0.07 -5.87
C CYS A 199 -14.84 -0.51 -4.46
N ARG A 200 -15.58 0.01 -3.47
CA ARG A 200 -15.55 -0.39 -2.06
C ARG A 200 -14.15 -0.38 -1.45
N LYS A 201 -13.37 0.63 -1.83
CA LYS A 201 -12.01 0.83 -1.33
C LYS A 201 -11.95 1.93 -0.30
N PHE A 202 -10.98 1.81 0.58
CA PHE A 202 -10.60 2.80 1.57
C PHE A 202 -9.32 3.50 1.15
N PHE A 203 -9.21 4.78 1.50
CA PHE A 203 -8.02 5.59 1.28
C PHE A 203 -7.68 6.40 2.53
N GLU A 204 -6.39 6.61 2.77
CA GLU A 204 -5.92 7.51 3.82
C GLU A 204 -4.78 8.37 3.28
N PHE A 205 -5.05 9.65 3.00
CA PHE A 205 -4.07 10.61 2.49
C PHE A 205 -4.60 12.04 2.55
N SER A 206 -3.69 13.01 2.45
CA SER A 206 -4.01 14.45 2.43
C SER A 206 -4.72 14.93 3.72
N THR A 207 -5.02 16.22 3.77
CA THR A 207 -5.90 16.78 4.80
C THR A 207 -7.33 16.31 4.61
N GLN A 208 -8.06 16.16 5.72
CA GLN A 208 -9.45 15.75 5.70
C GLN A 208 -10.34 16.74 4.92
N ARG A 209 -11.21 16.21 4.06
CA ARG A 209 -12.18 16.93 3.24
C ARG A 209 -13.47 16.11 3.17
N ALA A 210 -14.61 16.74 2.86
CA ALA A 210 -15.86 16.00 2.69
C ALA A 210 -15.78 14.98 1.54
N THR A 211 -15.09 15.35 0.46
CA THR A 211 -14.93 14.53 -0.74
C THR A 211 -13.58 14.77 -1.40
N ILE A 212 -13.09 13.77 -2.13
CA ILE A 212 -11.85 13.84 -2.91
C ILE A 212 -12.02 13.31 -4.32
N THR A 213 -11.08 13.65 -5.20
CA THR A 213 -10.88 12.92 -6.46
C THR A 213 -10.15 11.61 -6.16
N CYS A 214 -10.59 10.50 -6.78
CA CYS A 214 -9.95 9.20 -6.59
C CYS A 214 -8.44 9.24 -6.90
N PRO A 215 -7.55 8.91 -5.94
CA PRO A 215 -6.10 9.02 -6.14
C PRO A 215 -5.54 7.97 -7.11
N LEU A 216 -6.27 6.87 -7.32
CA LEU A 216 -5.81 5.79 -8.20
C LEU A 216 -6.10 6.04 -9.68
N MET A 217 -7.14 6.82 -9.99
CA MET A 217 -7.68 7.01 -11.35
C MET A 217 -8.34 8.38 -11.55
N ALA A 218 -7.67 9.46 -11.13
CA ALA A 218 -8.25 10.83 -11.13
C ALA A 218 -8.86 11.28 -12.47
N GLN A 219 -8.25 10.88 -13.61
CA GLN A 219 -8.71 11.30 -14.94
C GLN A 219 -9.81 10.42 -15.54
N LYS A 220 -10.03 9.21 -15.03
CA LYS A 220 -10.87 8.19 -15.69
C LYS A 220 -11.97 7.61 -14.80
N CYS A 221 -11.79 7.64 -13.48
CA CYS A 221 -12.79 7.19 -12.52
C CYS A 221 -13.55 8.43 -12.03
N MET A 222 -14.78 8.63 -12.51
CA MET A 222 -15.67 9.72 -12.06
C MET A 222 -16.25 9.47 -10.65
N ALA A 223 -15.73 8.48 -9.93
CA ALA A 223 -16.13 8.24 -8.55
C ALA A 223 -15.47 9.28 -7.65
N THR A 224 -16.25 9.82 -6.73
CA THR A 224 -15.80 10.75 -5.71
C THR A 224 -15.83 10.01 -4.38
N PRO A 225 -14.69 9.48 -3.88
CA PRO A 225 -14.64 8.95 -2.53
C PRO A 225 -15.09 10.03 -1.54
N ALA A 226 -15.90 9.61 -0.58
CA ALA A 226 -16.43 10.46 0.48
C ALA A 226 -15.68 10.19 1.77
N ASP A 227 -15.65 11.19 2.65
CA ASP A 227 -15.20 11.01 4.02
C ASP A 227 -15.94 9.83 4.68
N ILE A 228 -15.21 9.02 5.46
CA ILE A 228 -15.81 7.86 6.12
C ILE A 228 -16.97 8.25 7.05
N ALA A 229 -16.94 9.41 7.70
CA ALA A 229 -18.04 9.86 8.55
C ALA A 229 -19.37 10.09 7.79
N GLN A 230 -19.31 10.20 6.47
CA GLN A 230 -20.47 10.44 5.60
C GLN A 230 -20.82 9.22 4.74
N ALA A 231 -20.03 8.14 4.82
CA ALA A 231 -20.16 6.97 3.98
C ALA A 231 -20.75 5.78 4.74
N LYS A 232 -21.47 4.91 4.02
CA LYS A 232 -21.87 3.60 4.53
C LYS A 232 -20.92 2.54 3.99
N TYR A 233 -20.23 1.85 4.90
CA TYR A 233 -19.27 0.80 4.59
C TYR A 233 -19.31 -0.27 5.68
N GLN A 234 -18.62 -1.39 5.45
CA GLN A 234 -18.56 -2.52 6.36
C GLN A 234 -17.11 -3.01 6.50
N LEU A 235 -16.78 -3.66 7.61
CA LEU A 235 -15.42 -4.19 7.83
C LEU A 235 -15.04 -5.24 6.77
N ASP A 236 -16.00 -6.00 6.25
CA ASP A 236 -15.79 -6.95 5.13
C ASP A 236 -15.25 -6.26 3.86
N ASP A 237 -15.63 -5.01 3.60
CA ASP A 237 -15.08 -4.27 2.45
C ASP A 237 -13.57 -4.03 2.63
N LEU A 238 -13.12 -3.73 3.86
CA LEU A 238 -11.69 -3.59 4.17
C LEU A 238 -10.97 -4.94 4.15
N ALA A 239 -11.61 -5.99 4.66
CA ALA A 239 -11.07 -7.35 4.59
C ALA A 239 -10.81 -7.78 3.13
N LYS A 240 -11.71 -7.44 2.21
CA LYS A 240 -11.51 -7.67 0.77
C LYS A 240 -10.34 -6.87 0.21
N VAL A 241 -10.14 -5.63 0.65
CA VAL A 241 -8.99 -4.82 0.24
C VAL A 241 -7.69 -5.54 0.57
N TYR A 242 -7.54 -6.06 1.79
CA TYR A 242 -6.33 -6.80 2.18
C TYR A 242 -6.24 -8.19 1.56
N GLN A 243 -7.36 -8.87 1.32
CA GLN A 243 -7.37 -10.16 0.63
C GLN A 243 -6.77 -10.07 -0.78
N TYR A 244 -7.10 -9.01 -1.53
CA TYR A 244 -6.62 -8.86 -2.90
C TYR A 244 -5.31 -8.08 -2.99
N THR A 245 -4.92 -7.34 -1.95
CA THR A 245 -3.62 -6.69 -1.89
C THR A 245 -2.54 -7.77 -1.82
N PRO A 246 -1.42 -7.63 -2.56
CA PRO A 246 -0.31 -8.55 -2.44
C PRO A 246 0.15 -8.72 -0.99
N ASP A 247 0.77 -9.86 -0.69
CA ASP A 247 1.23 -10.23 0.65
C ASP A 247 2.43 -9.41 1.16
N ILE A 248 2.76 -8.28 0.52
CA ILE A 248 3.87 -7.40 0.89
C ILE A 248 3.76 -6.92 2.34
N TYR A 249 2.58 -6.49 2.78
CA TYR A 249 2.41 -6.04 4.17
C TYR A 249 2.59 -7.18 5.17
N LYS A 250 2.10 -8.39 4.85
CA LYS A 250 2.33 -9.58 5.67
C LYS A 250 3.82 -9.90 5.78
N LYS A 251 4.54 -9.90 4.66
CA LYS A 251 5.99 -10.14 4.62
C LYS A 251 6.75 -9.08 5.41
N MET A 252 6.41 -7.80 5.27
CA MET A 252 7.06 -6.71 5.98
C MET A 252 6.76 -6.74 7.49
N ILE A 253 5.50 -6.96 7.89
CA ILE A 253 5.13 -7.09 9.31
C ILE A 253 5.84 -8.29 9.96
N SER A 254 6.08 -9.37 9.21
CA SER A 254 6.82 -10.53 9.74
C SER A 254 8.30 -10.27 10.06
N ALA A 255 8.86 -9.14 9.61
CA ALA A 255 10.21 -8.71 9.98
C ALA A 255 10.30 -8.14 11.41
N PHE A 256 9.16 -7.80 12.02
CA PHE A 256 9.11 -7.23 13.36
C PHE A 256 8.95 -8.31 14.44
N PRO A 257 9.40 -8.05 15.67
CA PRO A 257 9.15 -8.94 16.80
C PRO A 257 7.65 -9.20 16.97
N GLN A 258 7.30 -10.45 17.27
CA GLN A 258 5.92 -10.81 17.57
C GLN A 258 5.47 -10.13 18.87
N ASN A 259 4.25 -9.61 18.87
CA ASN A 259 3.64 -9.02 20.04
C ASN A 259 2.16 -9.45 20.09
N PRO A 260 1.74 -10.25 21.09
CA PRO A 260 0.34 -10.67 21.24
C PRO A 260 -0.65 -9.50 21.32
N ALA A 261 -0.20 -8.31 21.74
CA ALA A 261 -1.05 -7.13 21.77
C ALA A 261 -1.33 -6.52 20.38
N ALA A 262 -0.63 -6.93 19.32
CA ALA A 262 -0.80 -6.37 17.98
C ALA A 262 -2.21 -6.62 17.40
N GLY A 263 -2.80 -7.78 17.67
CA GLY A 263 -4.17 -8.08 17.27
C GLY A 263 -5.21 -7.16 17.93
N ARG A 264 -5.02 -6.86 19.23
CA ARG A 264 -5.85 -5.90 19.98
C ARG A 264 -5.61 -4.46 19.53
N TYR A 265 -4.36 -4.12 19.20
CA TYR A 265 -4.02 -2.82 18.66
C TYR A 265 -4.68 -2.57 17.29
N LEU A 266 -4.70 -3.57 16.40
CA LEU A 266 -5.45 -3.51 15.14
C LEU A 266 -6.94 -3.26 15.39
N GLU A 267 -7.57 -4.01 16.31
CA GLU A 267 -8.99 -3.84 16.64
C GLU A 267 -9.31 -2.43 17.14
N LYS A 268 -8.42 -1.89 18.00
CA LYS A 268 -8.50 -0.51 18.46
C LYS A 268 -8.40 0.49 17.30
N LEU A 269 -7.44 0.33 16.38
CA LEU A 269 -7.32 1.20 15.21
C LEU A 269 -8.59 1.17 14.34
N LEU A 270 -9.16 -0.01 14.12
CA LEU A 270 -10.36 -0.17 13.30
C LEU A 270 -11.60 0.49 13.94
N THR A 271 -11.72 0.39 15.26
CA THR A 271 -12.86 0.94 16.00
C THR A 271 -12.70 2.45 16.21
N ASP A 272 -11.58 2.87 16.78
CA ASP A 272 -11.38 4.25 17.24
C ASP A 272 -11.12 5.21 16.08
N GLU A 273 -10.33 4.80 15.09
CA GLU A 273 -9.92 5.69 13.99
C GLU A 273 -10.71 5.52 12.70
N TRP A 274 -11.18 4.31 12.44
CA TRP A 274 -11.90 3.98 11.20
C TRP A 274 -13.39 3.75 11.42
N HIS A 275 -13.87 3.81 12.66
CA HIS A 275 -15.28 3.73 13.02
C HIS A 275 -15.98 2.50 12.43
N PHE A 276 -15.28 1.37 12.37
CA PHE A 276 -15.89 0.10 11.99
C PHE A 276 -16.68 -0.49 13.16
N ASP A 277 -17.83 -1.08 12.83
CA ASP A 277 -18.51 -1.97 13.75
C ASP A 277 -17.71 -3.28 13.92
N PRO A 278 -17.66 -3.87 15.13
CA PRO A 278 -17.00 -5.15 15.37
C PRO A 278 -17.63 -6.27 14.52
N ASP A 279 -16.78 -6.98 13.77
CA ASP A 279 -17.12 -8.20 13.04
C ASP A 279 -15.92 -9.15 13.18
N GLU A 280 -16.08 -10.21 13.98
CA GLU A 280 -14.99 -11.15 14.29
C GLU A 280 -14.47 -11.87 13.05
N PHE A 281 -15.35 -12.20 12.10
CA PHE A 281 -14.97 -12.93 10.89
C PHE A 281 -14.15 -12.07 9.94
N ALA A 282 -14.60 -10.83 9.69
CA ALA A 282 -13.87 -9.86 8.88
C ALA A 282 -12.55 -9.46 9.56
N LEU A 283 -12.56 -9.25 10.89
CA LEU A 283 -11.36 -8.97 11.67
C LEU A 283 -10.34 -10.11 11.57
N GLY A 284 -10.76 -11.37 11.70
CA GLY A 284 -9.90 -12.54 11.54
C GLY A 284 -9.24 -12.60 10.16
N ARG A 285 -9.98 -12.27 9.10
CA ARG A 285 -9.42 -12.18 7.74
C ARG A 285 -8.37 -11.07 7.59
N ILE A 286 -8.58 -9.91 8.22
CA ILE A 286 -7.60 -8.81 8.21
C ILE A 286 -6.35 -9.22 9.01
N LYS A 287 -6.50 -9.82 10.20
CA LYS A 287 -5.39 -10.34 11.01
C LYS A 287 -4.55 -11.31 10.20
N SER A 288 -5.18 -12.27 9.52
CA SER A 288 -4.45 -13.26 8.74
C SER A 288 -3.75 -12.69 7.50
N ALA A 289 -4.39 -11.71 6.85
CA ALA A 289 -3.80 -10.99 5.72
C ALA A 289 -2.61 -10.11 6.12
N LEU A 290 -2.57 -9.64 7.37
CA LEU A 290 -1.44 -8.86 7.93
C LEU A 290 -0.43 -9.72 8.70
N GLY A 291 -0.71 -11.02 8.91
CA GLY A 291 0.16 -11.94 9.64
C GLY A 291 0.14 -11.76 11.15
N LEU A 292 -1.00 -11.36 11.72
CA LEU A 292 -1.21 -11.10 13.15
C LEU A 292 -1.99 -12.21 13.88
N ASP A 293 -2.05 -13.41 13.29
CA ASP A 293 -2.73 -14.54 13.92
C ASP A 293 -1.93 -15.02 15.14
N GLU A 294 -2.61 -15.25 16.28
CA GLU A 294 -1.99 -15.60 17.57
C GLU A 294 -1.29 -16.97 17.61
N SER A 295 -1.30 -17.72 16.49
CA SER A 295 -0.89 -19.13 16.41
C SER A 295 0.49 -19.35 15.75
N ARG A 296 1.48 -18.49 15.99
CA ARG A 296 2.85 -18.68 15.51
C ARG A 296 3.88 -18.64 16.62
#